data_AF-A0A553WGR3-F1
#
_entry.id   AF-A0A553WGR3-F1
#
_cell.length_a   1.000
_cell.length_b   1.000
_cell.length_c   1.000
_cell.angle_alpha   90.00
_cell.angle_beta   90.00
_cell.angle_gamma   90.00
#
_symmetry.space_group_name_H-M   'P 1'
#
loop_
_entity.id
_entity.type
_entity.pdbx_description
1 polymer ?
#
loop_
_entity_poly.entity_id
_entity_poly.type
_entity_poly.pdbx_seq_one_letter_code
_entity_poly.pdbx_strand_id
1 'polypeptide(L)'
;MSSISLDIGESSEPSGGLLKWLLGRKSETRTPGVREELSRDDRFMMRHGAMVEDICEFLARAGLDPIPDHYELAWLYLAGASSTQRHMIEAHMLEHGGISPVHASGLLDVMRNAISERELAAMVEKAKSDINEAQLTADRSGQDVANFGAALGVSVDSLSNPEAAREAISKLQVLTQNMMERAAKAEAELRERSKAMSQLKSRLVQSQKQALSDALTGLPNRRAFDLQLDEAIEVAHETKKPLSVAFCDIDFFKKVNDTHGHAVGDRVIKHVAQVLKNCAGAKAHVARHGGEEYALLFENMNASLACDLLNSARARLDAKRLVAKDTNVSIGEVTISCGVATLQIGETGASMLSRADQALYEAKNTGRNRICIAP
;
A
#
# COMPACT_ATOMS: atom_id res chain seq x y z
N MET A 1 27.78 -10.90 68.33
CA MET A 1 26.65 -11.37 67.50
C MET A 1 26.18 -10.19 66.66
N SER A 2 26.10 -10.39 65.34
CA SER A 2 25.56 -9.49 64.29
C SER A 2 26.35 -8.21 64.00
N SER A 3 27.47 -8.21 63.25
CA SER A 3 27.67 -8.32 61.78
C SER A 3 27.18 -7.11 60.96
N ILE A 4 28.17 -6.29 60.60
CA ILE A 4 28.18 -5.24 59.57
C ILE A 4 28.20 -5.90 58.19
N SER A 5 27.37 -5.44 57.26
CA SER A 5 27.59 -5.59 55.82
C SER A 5 27.24 -4.28 55.10
N LEU A 6 28.28 -3.58 54.65
CA LEU A 6 28.21 -2.74 53.46
C LEU A 6 28.11 -3.70 52.27
N ASP A 7 27.19 -3.43 51.34
CA ASP A 7 27.27 -4.01 50.02
C ASP A 7 27.38 -2.88 48.99
N ILE A 8 28.44 -2.98 48.21
CA ILE A 8 28.91 -2.03 47.22
C ILE A 8 28.46 -2.62 45.88
N GLY A 9 27.39 -2.08 45.31
CA GLY A 9 26.93 -2.49 43.97
C GLY A 9 27.82 -1.89 42.89
N GLU A 10 28.61 -2.75 42.26
CA GLU A 10 29.44 -2.50 41.08
C GLU A 10 28.65 -1.99 39.87
N SER A 11 29.34 -1.19 39.06
CA SER A 11 28.95 -0.69 37.76
C SER A 11 29.05 -1.75 36.64
N SER A 12 28.23 -1.52 35.60
CA SER A 12 28.40 -1.83 34.16
C SER A 12 28.37 -3.28 33.67
N GLU A 13 27.28 -3.65 32.98
CA GLU A 13 27.29 -3.83 31.50
C GLU A 13 25.84 -3.87 30.92
N PRO A 14 25.64 -3.43 29.65
CA PRO A 14 24.33 -3.26 29.04
C PRO A 14 23.76 -4.59 28.49
N SER A 15 22.47 -4.80 28.70
CA SER A 15 21.70 -5.93 28.19
C SER A 15 21.64 -5.95 26.66
N GLY A 16 22.50 -6.77 26.05
CA GLY A 16 22.19 -7.66 24.93
C GLY A 16 21.52 -7.04 23.71
N GLY A 17 22.31 -6.35 22.89
CA GLY A 17 21.87 -5.72 21.64
C GLY A 17 21.40 -6.69 20.54
N LEU A 18 20.65 -6.10 19.60
CA LEU A 18 20.16 -6.61 18.30
C LEU A 18 21.16 -7.54 17.54
N LEU A 19 22.46 -7.34 17.76
CA LEU A 19 23.54 -8.16 17.20
C LEU A 19 23.58 -9.60 17.73
N LYS A 20 23.07 -9.86 18.93
CA LYS A 20 22.99 -11.23 19.50
C LYS A 20 21.89 -12.06 18.84
N TRP A 21 20.85 -11.44 18.28
CA TRP A 21 19.85 -12.10 17.46
C TRP A 21 20.37 -12.35 16.03
N LEU A 22 21.10 -11.39 15.44
CA LEU A 22 21.71 -11.53 14.11
C LEU A 22 22.85 -12.55 14.05
N LEU A 23 23.61 -12.76 15.14
CA LEU A 23 24.80 -13.63 15.17
C LEU A 23 24.66 -14.88 16.08
N GLY A 24 23.46 -15.12 16.61
CA GLY A 24 23.22 -16.10 17.68
C GLY A 24 22.57 -17.41 17.27
N ARG A 25 22.76 -17.93 16.04
CA ARG A 25 22.52 -19.37 15.80
C ARG A 25 23.68 -20.16 16.42
N LYS A 26 23.61 -20.42 17.73
CA LYS A 26 24.39 -21.52 18.30
C LYS A 26 23.86 -22.81 17.68
N SER A 27 24.65 -23.40 16.81
CA SER A 27 24.51 -24.80 16.42
C SER A 27 24.71 -25.64 17.68
N GLU A 28 23.62 -26.06 18.32
CA GLU A 28 23.70 -27.20 19.23
C GLU A 28 24.03 -28.43 18.38
N THR A 29 25.27 -28.89 18.53
CA THR A 29 25.71 -30.21 18.09
C THR A 29 24.88 -31.25 18.84
N ARG A 30 23.73 -31.64 18.28
CA ARG A 30 23.01 -32.83 18.71
C ARG A 30 23.85 -34.05 18.35
N THR A 31 24.23 -34.80 19.38
CA THR A 31 24.77 -36.16 19.31
C THR A 31 23.99 -37.03 18.32
N PRO A 32 24.66 -37.82 17.46
CA PRO A 32 23.99 -38.65 16.46
C PRO A 32 23.37 -39.88 17.13
N GLY A 33 22.09 -39.80 17.46
CA GLY A 33 21.27 -40.92 17.90
C GLY A 33 20.02 -41.03 17.04
N VAL A 34 19.95 -42.11 16.26
CA VAL A 34 18.78 -42.75 15.61
C VAL A 34 17.72 -41.80 15.03
N ARG A 35 17.68 -41.66 13.69
CA ARG A 35 16.57 -41.04 12.96
C ARG A 35 15.35 -41.97 13.01
N GLU A 36 14.43 -41.73 13.93
CA GLU A 36 13.05 -42.23 13.81
C GLU A 36 12.30 -41.40 12.75
N GLU A 37 11.77 -42.07 11.73
CA GLU A 37 10.90 -41.45 10.73
C GLU A 37 9.55 -41.11 11.39
N LEU A 38 9.38 -39.85 11.79
CA LEU A 38 8.13 -39.32 12.34
C LEU A 38 6.95 -39.57 11.39
N SER A 39 5.79 -39.96 11.93
CA SER A 39 4.60 -40.23 11.13
C SER A 39 4.02 -38.94 10.51
N ARG A 40 3.08 -39.07 9.57
CA ARG A 40 2.42 -37.92 8.92
C ARG A 40 1.59 -37.11 9.92
N ASP A 41 1.02 -37.78 10.92
CA ASP A 41 0.25 -37.15 12.00
C ASP A 41 1.17 -36.47 13.02
N ASP A 42 2.37 -37.02 13.27
CA ASP A 42 3.36 -36.37 14.16
C ASP A 42 3.91 -35.09 13.54
N ARG A 43 4.15 -35.10 12.22
CA ARG A 43 4.52 -33.88 11.47
C ARG A 43 3.40 -32.86 11.43
N PHE A 44 2.14 -33.31 11.34
CA PHE A 44 0.97 -32.43 11.38
C PHE A 44 0.82 -31.78 12.75
N MET A 45 0.88 -32.57 13.83
CA MET A 45 0.80 -32.09 15.21
C MET A 45 1.97 -31.18 15.59
N MET A 46 3.21 -31.49 15.18
CA MET A 46 4.36 -30.62 15.42
C MET A 46 4.23 -29.27 14.69
N ARG A 47 3.75 -29.25 13.44
CA ARG A 47 3.64 -28.01 12.66
C ARG A 47 2.52 -27.10 13.17
N HIS A 48 1.40 -27.67 13.62
CA HIS A 48 0.30 -26.89 14.19
C HIS A 48 0.56 -26.52 15.66
N GLY A 49 1.27 -27.36 16.42
CA GLY A 49 1.69 -27.07 17.79
C GLY A 49 2.63 -25.85 17.85
N ALA A 50 3.66 -25.81 17.00
CA ALA A 50 4.56 -24.66 16.90
C ALA A 50 3.81 -23.37 16.53
N MET A 51 2.81 -23.47 15.67
CA MET A 51 2.02 -22.31 15.26
C MET A 51 1.13 -21.76 16.39
N VAL A 52 0.57 -22.63 17.25
CA VAL A 52 -0.19 -22.21 18.43
C VAL A 52 0.72 -21.54 19.44
N GLU A 53 1.94 -22.06 19.63
CA GLU A 53 2.96 -21.43 20.49
C GLU A 53 3.35 -20.04 19.97
N ASP A 54 3.61 -19.90 18.67
CA ASP A 54 3.95 -18.63 18.03
C ASP A 54 2.82 -17.59 18.15
N ILE A 55 1.55 -18.03 18.05
CA ILE A 55 0.38 -17.16 18.24
C ILE A 55 0.29 -16.66 19.68
N CYS A 56 0.45 -17.55 20.66
CA CYS A 56 0.42 -17.18 22.07
C CYS A 56 1.57 -16.23 22.43
N GLU A 57 2.77 -16.47 21.89
CA GLU A 57 3.92 -15.57 22.07
C GLU A 57 3.68 -14.20 21.46
N PHE A 58 3.11 -14.15 20.25
CA PHE A 58 2.73 -12.90 19.60
C PHE A 58 1.73 -12.09 20.44
N LEU A 59 0.66 -12.73 20.93
CA LEU A 59 -0.35 -12.06 21.76
C LEU A 59 0.24 -11.52 23.06
N ALA A 60 1.10 -12.30 23.72
CA ALA A 60 1.78 -11.88 24.95
C ALA A 60 2.69 -10.66 24.70
N ARG A 61 3.49 -10.68 23.62
CA ARG A 61 4.38 -9.58 23.25
C ARG A 61 3.62 -8.33 22.79
N ALA A 62 2.47 -8.51 22.15
CA ALA A 62 1.61 -7.43 21.72
C ALA A 62 0.75 -6.85 22.86
N GLY A 63 0.70 -7.50 24.03
CA GLY A 63 -0.14 -7.07 25.16
C GLY A 63 -1.64 -7.20 24.86
N LEU A 64 -2.01 -8.19 24.04
CA LEU A 64 -3.39 -8.40 23.57
C LEU A 64 -4.08 -9.51 24.35
N ASP A 65 -5.32 -9.27 24.76
CA ASP A 65 -6.15 -10.29 25.41
C ASP A 65 -6.49 -11.43 24.44
N PRO A 66 -6.65 -12.68 24.92
CA PRO A 66 -6.95 -13.82 24.06
C PRO A 66 -8.44 -13.86 23.63
N ILE A 67 -8.85 -12.89 22.81
CA ILE A 67 -10.18 -12.83 22.20
C ILE A 67 -10.13 -13.21 20.71
N PRO A 68 -11.25 -13.66 20.10
CA PRO A 68 -11.27 -14.19 18.72
C PRO A 68 -10.60 -13.28 17.68
N ASP A 69 -10.84 -11.97 17.73
CA ASP A 69 -10.24 -11.01 16.79
C ASP A 69 -8.70 -10.98 16.94
N HIS A 70 -8.17 -11.01 18.16
CA HIS A 70 -6.72 -10.98 18.37
C HIS A 70 -6.04 -12.28 17.91
N TYR A 71 -6.71 -13.43 18.07
CA TYR A 71 -6.26 -14.69 17.47
C TYR A 71 -6.21 -14.62 15.94
N GLU A 72 -7.23 -14.02 15.32
CA GLU A 72 -7.24 -13.80 13.87
C GLU A 72 -6.10 -12.88 13.43
N LEU A 73 -5.82 -11.81 14.19
CA LEU A 73 -4.73 -10.89 13.90
C LEU A 73 -3.37 -11.60 13.97
N ALA A 74 -3.14 -12.38 15.02
CA ALA A 74 -1.93 -13.18 15.19
C ALA A 74 -1.78 -14.22 14.07
N TRP A 75 -2.88 -14.90 13.71
CA TRP A 75 -2.90 -15.85 12.62
C TRP A 75 -2.57 -15.20 11.27
N LEU A 76 -3.22 -14.08 10.95
CA LEU A 76 -2.98 -13.35 9.71
C LEU A 76 -1.55 -12.82 9.67
N TYR A 77 -1.01 -12.32 10.78
CA TYR A 77 0.38 -11.88 10.89
C TYR A 77 1.38 -13.01 10.60
N LEU A 78 1.17 -14.20 11.17
CA LEU A 78 2.10 -15.34 11.03
C LEU A 78 1.95 -16.08 9.69
N ALA A 79 0.73 -16.21 9.19
CA ALA A 79 0.40 -17.11 8.08
C ALA A 79 0.10 -16.39 6.75
N GLY A 80 -0.41 -15.16 6.81
CA GLY A 80 -1.07 -14.50 5.68
C GLY A 80 -0.55 -13.11 5.31
N ALA A 81 0.30 -12.51 6.15
CA ALA A 81 0.71 -11.13 5.98
C ALA A 81 1.86 -10.97 4.96
N SER A 82 1.68 -10.02 4.04
CA SER A 82 2.77 -9.48 3.22
C SER A 82 3.92 -8.98 4.10
N SER A 83 5.13 -8.91 3.54
CA SER A 83 6.31 -8.38 4.25
C SER A 83 6.05 -6.97 4.80
N THR A 84 5.32 -6.14 4.06
CA THR A 84 4.90 -4.79 4.46
C THR A 84 3.95 -4.79 5.66
N GLN A 85 2.93 -5.65 5.68
CA GLN A 85 1.98 -5.75 6.80
C GLN A 85 2.68 -6.22 8.08
N ARG A 86 3.60 -7.18 7.98
CA ARG A 86 4.42 -7.60 9.12
C ARG A 86 5.28 -6.47 9.66
N HIS A 87 5.97 -5.75 8.77
CA HIS A 87 6.78 -4.60 9.17
C HIS A 87 5.98 -3.50 9.86
N MET A 88 4.75 -3.21 9.42
CA MET A 88 3.90 -2.21 10.09
C MET A 88 3.51 -2.64 11.50
N ILE A 89 3.14 -3.91 11.68
CA ILE A 89 2.78 -4.47 12.98
C ILE A 89 4.01 -4.47 13.90
N GLU A 90 5.16 -4.91 13.41
CA GLU A 90 6.43 -4.92 14.16
C GLU A 90 6.89 -3.52 14.53
N ALA A 91 6.82 -2.55 13.61
CA ALA A 91 7.19 -1.16 13.86
C ALA A 91 6.29 -0.52 14.93
N HIS A 92 4.98 -0.75 14.86
CA HIS A 92 4.04 -0.26 15.87
C HIS A 92 4.32 -0.87 17.25
N MET A 93 4.63 -2.18 17.30
CA MET A 93 5.00 -2.85 18.54
C MET A 93 6.32 -2.31 19.12
N LEU A 94 7.30 -2.00 18.27
CA LEU A 94 8.58 -1.41 18.69
C LEU A 94 8.41 0.02 19.23
N GLU A 95 7.56 0.81 18.58
CA GLU A 95 7.36 2.22 18.92
C GLU A 95 6.51 2.43 20.17
N HIS A 96 5.54 1.54 20.42
CA HIS A 96 4.56 1.71 21.50
C HIS A 96 4.57 0.61 22.57
N GLY A 97 5.46 -0.38 22.44
CA GLY A 97 5.60 -1.48 23.39
C GLY A 97 4.44 -2.48 23.40
N GLY A 98 3.52 -2.40 22.43
CA GLY A 98 2.35 -3.25 22.33
C GLY A 98 1.34 -2.74 21.29
N ILE A 99 0.19 -3.41 21.19
CA ILE A 99 -0.92 -3.05 20.30
C ILE A 99 -2.16 -2.82 21.17
N SER A 100 -2.77 -1.64 21.07
CA SER A 100 -4.04 -1.39 21.77
C SER A 100 -5.20 -2.17 21.11
N PRO A 101 -6.27 -2.53 21.85
CA PRO A 101 -7.43 -3.23 21.25
C PRO A 101 -8.07 -2.48 20.08
N VAL A 102 -8.09 -1.14 20.13
CA VAL A 102 -8.61 -0.29 19.04
C VAL A 102 -7.70 -0.37 17.81
N HIS A 103 -6.38 -0.36 18.00
CA HIS A 103 -5.42 -0.52 16.90
C HIS A 103 -5.43 -1.94 16.34
N ALA A 104 -5.61 -2.97 17.17
CA ALA A 104 -5.75 -4.35 16.73
C ALA A 104 -6.96 -4.53 15.80
N SER A 105 -8.11 -3.93 16.16
CA SER A 105 -9.31 -3.91 15.32
C SER A 105 -9.07 -3.17 13.99
N GLY A 106 -8.40 -2.02 14.00
CA GLY A 106 -8.03 -1.28 12.78
C GLY A 106 -7.08 -2.06 11.86
N LEU A 107 -6.07 -2.74 12.44
CA LEU A 107 -5.14 -3.58 11.70
C LEU A 107 -5.85 -4.77 11.05
N LEU A 108 -6.75 -5.42 11.78
CA LEU A 108 -7.60 -6.50 11.25
C LEU A 108 -8.44 -6.03 10.07
N ASP A 109 -9.08 -4.85 10.16
CA ASP A 109 -9.88 -4.32 9.05
C ASP A 109 -9.03 -4.03 7.82
N VAL A 110 -7.82 -3.50 7.99
CA VAL A 110 -6.86 -3.31 6.89
C VAL A 110 -6.44 -4.66 6.29
N MET A 111 -6.19 -5.67 7.12
CA MET A 111 -5.77 -6.99 6.65
C MET A 111 -6.89 -7.78 5.98
N ARG A 112 -8.13 -7.67 6.48
CA ARG A 112 -9.33 -8.29 5.88
C ARG A 112 -9.69 -7.68 4.53
N ASN A 113 -9.45 -6.38 4.36
CA ASN A 113 -9.78 -5.65 3.12
C ASN A 113 -8.60 -5.51 2.14
N ALA A 114 -7.39 -5.92 2.54
CA ALA A 114 -6.27 -5.97 1.62
C ALA A 114 -6.49 -7.11 0.62
N ILE A 115 -6.73 -6.77 -0.66
CA ILE A 115 -6.62 -7.75 -1.73
C ILE A 115 -5.20 -8.32 -1.65
N SER A 116 -5.09 -9.62 -1.41
CA SER A 116 -3.78 -10.26 -1.30
C SER A 116 -3.02 -10.13 -2.62
N GLU A 117 -1.69 -10.02 -2.59
CA GLU A 117 -0.88 -10.05 -3.82
C GLU A 117 -1.19 -11.28 -4.68
N ARG A 118 -1.59 -12.38 -4.03
CA ARG A 118 -2.04 -13.61 -4.68
C ARG A 118 -3.37 -13.47 -5.42
N GLU A 119 -4.34 -12.76 -4.85
CA GLU A 119 -5.62 -12.47 -5.53
C GLU A 119 -5.44 -11.45 -6.66
N LEU A 120 -4.61 -10.44 -6.46
CA LEU A 120 -4.27 -9.48 -7.51
C LEU A 120 -3.58 -10.19 -8.69
N ALA A 121 -2.61 -11.06 -8.41
CA ALA A 121 -1.95 -11.88 -9.41
C ALA A 121 -2.93 -12.83 -10.13
N ALA A 122 -3.84 -13.47 -9.39
CA ALA A 122 -4.87 -14.34 -9.97
C ALA A 122 -5.85 -13.57 -10.87
N MET A 123 -6.21 -12.33 -10.50
CA MET A 123 -7.04 -11.45 -11.31
C MET A 123 -6.33 -11.00 -12.60
N VAL A 124 -5.03 -10.68 -12.52
CA VAL A 124 -4.21 -10.33 -13.70
C VAL A 124 -4.06 -11.52 -14.64
N GLU A 125 -3.81 -12.72 -14.13
CA GLU A 125 -3.74 -13.93 -14.96
C GLU A 125 -5.08 -14.28 -15.60
N LYS A 126 -6.19 -14.12 -14.87
CA LYS A 126 -7.52 -14.27 -15.45
C LYS A 126 -7.76 -13.25 -16.57
N ALA A 127 -7.39 -11.99 -16.37
CA ALA A 127 -7.53 -10.95 -17.39
C ALA A 127 -6.68 -11.26 -18.65
N LYS A 128 -5.45 -11.78 -18.49
CA LYS A 128 -4.62 -12.23 -19.61
C LYS A 128 -5.26 -13.39 -20.37
N SER A 129 -5.80 -14.37 -19.65
CA SER A 129 -6.52 -15.49 -20.25
C SER A 129 -7.72 -15.02 -21.07
N ASP A 130 -8.53 -14.12 -20.51
CA ASP A 130 -9.70 -13.57 -21.19
C ASP A 130 -9.33 -12.77 -22.45
N ILE A 131 -8.20 -12.04 -22.44
CA ILE A 131 -7.65 -11.34 -23.61
C ILE A 131 -7.25 -12.33 -24.70
N ASN A 132 -6.47 -13.36 -24.35
CA ASN A 132 -6.02 -14.36 -25.32
C ASN A 132 -7.20 -15.10 -25.95
N GLU A 133 -8.23 -15.41 -25.17
CA GLU A 133 -9.42 -16.08 -25.67
C GLU A 133 -10.26 -15.17 -26.60
N ALA A 134 -10.36 -13.88 -26.29
CA ALA A 134 -10.98 -12.89 -27.17
C ALA A 134 -10.22 -12.75 -28.50
N GLN A 135 -8.88 -12.77 -28.46
CA GLN A 135 -8.03 -12.73 -29.65
C GLN A 135 -8.27 -13.94 -30.55
N LEU A 136 -8.30 -15.15 -29.97
CA LEU A 136 -8.57 -16.41 -30.70
C LEU A 136 -9.96 -16.43 -31.36
N THR A 137 -10.98 -15.86 -30.71
CA THR A 137 -12.32 -15.75 -31.29
C THR A 137 -12.35 -14.76 -32.45
N ALA A 138 -11.64 -13.63 -32.34
CA ALA A 138 -11.50 -12.66 -33.43
C ALA A 138 -10.77 -13.28 -34.63
N ASP A 139 -9.69 -14.03 -34.40
CA ASP A 139 -8.93 -14.72 -35.45
C ASP A 139 -9.78 -15.77 -36.17
N ARG A 140 -10.55 -16.59 -35.44
CA ARG A 140 -11.50 -17.55 -36.03
C ARG A 140 -12.56 -16.87 -36.88
N SER A 141 -13.08 -15.72 -36.44
CA SER A 141 -14.05 -14.95 -37.20
C SER A 141 -13.45 -14.40 -38.50
N GLY A 142 -12.19 -13.94 -38.46
CA GLY A 142 -11.44 -13.55 -39.66
C GLY A 142 -11.24 -14.72 -40.65
N GLN A 143 -10.98 -15.92 -40.14
CA GLN A 143 -10.84 -17.13 -40.96
C GLN A 143 -12.17 -17.55 -41.64
N ASP A 144 -13.28 -17.44 -40.92
CA ASP A 144 -14.62 -17.75 -41.46
C ASP A 144 -15.02 -16.78 -42.59
N VAL A 145 -14.67 -15.50 -42.48
CA VAL A 145 -14.87 -14.50 -43.56
C VAL A 145 -14.02 -14.84 -44.79
N ALA A 146 -12.76 -15.27 -44.60
CA ALA A 146 -11.90 -15.67 -45.70
C ALA A 146 -12.42 -16.92 -46.43
N ASN A 147 -12.91 -17.92 -45.68
CA ASN A 147 -13.52 -19.14 -46.22
C ASN A 147 -14.80 -18.84 -46.99
N PHE A 148 -15.62 -17.90 -46.51
CA PHE A 148 -16.81 -17.44 -47.22
C PHE A 148 -16.46 -16.74 -48.54
N GLY A 149 -15.43 -15.89 -48.54
CA GLY A 149 -14.90 -15.27 -49.75
C GLY A 149 -14.44 -16.28 -50.80
N ALA A 150 -13.78 -17.35 -50.38
CA ALA A 150 -13.37 -18.44 -51.27
C ALA A 150 -14.58 -19.22 -51.84
N ALA A 151 -15.60 -19.50 -51.01
CA ALA A 151 -16.83 -20.18 -51.45
C ALA A 151 -17.66 -19.35 -52.43
N LEU A 152 -17.67 -18.02 -52.27
CA LEU A 152 -18.27 -17.09 -53.24
C LEU A 152 -17.56 -17.17 -54.61
N GLY A 153 -16.23 -17.19 -54.62
CA GLY A 153 -15.44 -17.27 -55.86
C GLY A 153 -15.78 -18.50 -56.71
N VAL A 154 -15.81 -19.68 -56.09
CA VAL A 154 -16.16 -20.96 -56.77
C VAL A 154 -17.60 -20.97 -57.28
N SER A 155 -18.51 -20.30 -56.57
CA SER A 155 -19.93 -20.26 -56.93
C SER A 155 -20.19 -19.34 -58.13
N VAL A 156 -19.38 -18.29 -58.33
CA VAL A 156 -19.47 -17.36 -59.46
C VAL A 156 -19.10 -18.05 -60.79
N ASP A 157 -18.09 -18.93 -60.78
CA ASP A 157 -17.69 -19.70 -61.96
C ASP A 157 -18.78 -20.68 -62.45
N SER A 158 -19.66 -21.08 -61.52
CA SER A 158 -20.73 -22.07 -61.75
C SER A 158 -22.03 -21.47 -62.35
N LEU A 159 -22.10 -20.14 -62.49
CA LEU A 159 -23.32 -19.43 -62.95
C LEU A 159 -23.62 -19.57 -64.45
N SER A 160 -22.74 -20.25 -65.21
CA SER A 160 -22.87 -20.42 -66.66
C SER A 160 -24.01 -21.38 -67.09
N ASN A 161 -24.57 -22.17 -66.16
CA ASN A 161 -25.69 -23.10 -66.40
C ASN A 161 -26.88 -22.78 -65.47
N PRO A 162 -28.12 -22.62 -65.97
CA PRO A 162 -29.31 -22.32 -65.15
C PRO A 162 -29.59 -23.31 -63.99
N GLU A 163 -29.29 -24.60 -64.15
CA GLU A 163 -29.46 -25.60 -63.08
C GLU A 163 -28.36 -25.49 -62.02
N ALA A 164 -27.10 -25.36 -62.46
CA ALA A 164 -25.96 -25.16 -61.56
C ALA A 164 -26.04 -23.82 -60.82
N ALA A 165 -26.60 -22.78 -61.45
CA ALA A 165 -26.84 -21.49 -60.83
C ALA A 165 -27.89 -21.58 -59.70
N ARG A 166 -28.96 -22.36 -59.88
CA ARG A 166 -29.96 -22.60 -58.82
C ARG A 166 -29.36 -23.30 -57.62
N GLU A 167 -28.52 -24.31 -57.85
CA GLU A 167 -27.85 -25.06 -56.78
C GLU A 167 -26.82 -24.19 -56.04
N ALA A 168 -26.05 -23.38 -56.79
CA ALA A 168 -25.09 -22.43 -56.22
C ALA A 168 -25.78 -21.35 -55.37
N ILE A 169 -26.90 -20.79 -55.83
CA ILE A 169 -27.70 -19.81 -55.07
C ILE A 169 -28.22 -20.42 -53.77
N SER A 170 -28.75 -21.65 -53.80
CA SER A 170 -29.24 -22.34 -52.60
C SER A 170 -28.12 -22.60 -51.59
N LYS A 171 -26.95 -23.06 -52.06
CA LYS A 171 -25.76 -23.26 -51.22
C LYS A 171 -25.28 -21.94 -50.59
N LEU A 172 -25.22 -20.86 -51.37
CA LEU A 172 -24.86 -19.53 -50.87
C LEU A 172 -25.86 -19.02 -49.84
N GLN A 173 -27.16 -19.25 -50.03
CA GLN A 173 -28.20 -18.82 -49.10
C GLN A 173 -28.04 -19.50 -47.73
N VAL A 174 -27.76 -20.81 -47.71
CA VAL A 174 -27.47 -21.57 -46.48
C VAL A 174 -26.17 -21.11 -45.82
N LEU A 175 -25.10 -20.93 -46.60
CA LEU A 175 -23.81 -20.44 -46.10
C LEU A 175 -23.93 -19.04 -45.48
N THR A 176 -24.64 -18.14 -46.16
CA THR A 176 -24.87 -16.76 -45.69
C THR A 176 -25.70 -16.75 -44.40
N GLN A 177 -26.75 -17.58 -44.32
CA GLN A 177 -27.57 -17.70 -43.11
C GLN A 177 -26.73 -18.19 -41.91
N ASN A 178 -25.95 -19.25 -42.11
CA ASN A 178 -25.07 -19.79 -41.08
C ASN A 178 -23.99 -18.79 -40.65
N MET A 179 -23.44 -18.01 -41.59
CA MET A 179 -22.45 -16.98 -41.29
C MET A 179 -23.08 -15.82 -40.49
N MET A 180 -24.26 -15.34 -40.89
CA MET A 180 -24.96 -14.28 -40.16
C MET A 180 -25.31 -14.70 -38.73
N GLU A 181 -25.76 -15.95 -38.55
CA GLU A 181 -26.08 -16.48 -37.22
C GLU A 181 -24.82 -16.63 -36.34
N ARG A 182 -23.71 -17.10 -36.91
CA ARG A 182 -22.41 -17.15 -36.22
C ARG A 182 -21.86 -15.77 -35.89
N ALA A 183 -21.94 -14.82 -36.83
CA ALA A 183 -21.47 -13.46 -36.64
C ALA A 183 -22.27 -12.76 -35.53
N ALA A 184 -23.60 -12.87 -35.54
CA ALA A 184 -24.45 -12.33 -34.48
C ALA A 184 -24.13 -12.94 -33.10
N LYS A 185 -23.87 -14.26 -33.05
CA LYS A 185 -23.48 -14.93 -31.81
C LYS A 185 -22.10 -14.47 -31.32
N ALA A 186 -21.12 -14.37 -32.21
CA ALA A 186 -19.77 -13.91 -31.87
C ALA A 186 -19.77 -12.44 -31.39
N GLU A 187 -20.54 -11.57 -32.04
CA GLU A 187 -20.73 -10.18 -31.59
C GLU A 187 -21.35 -10.10 -30.19
N ALA A 188 -22.38 -10.91 -29.91
CA ALA A 188 -23.02 -10.95 -28.60
C ALA A 188 -22.03 -11.42 -27.50
N GLU A 189 -21.26 -12.48 -27.77
CA GLU A 189 -20.23 -12.98 -26.86
C GLU A 189 -19.12 -11.95 -26.61
N LEU A 190 -18.63 -11.28 -27.67
CA LEU A 190 -17.62 -10.23 -27.55
C LEU A 190 -18.12 -9.05 -26.73
N ARG A 191 -19.39 -8.66 -26.92
CA ARG A 191 -20.01 -7.55 -26.19
C ARG A 191 -20.14 -7.85 -24.69
N GLU A 192 -20.59 -9.05 -24.32
CA GLU A 192 -20.66 -9.47 -22.91
C GLU A 192 -19.28 -9.54 -22.26
N ARG A 193 -18.29 -10.11 -22.96
CA ARG A 193 -16.90 -10.17 -22.46
C ARG A 193 -16.29 -8.79 -22.28
N SER A 194 -16.48 -7.89 -23.26
CA SER A 194 -16.02 -6.50 -23.18
C SER A 194 -16.61 -5.76 -21.98
N LYS A 195 -17.91 -5.97 -21.71
CA LYS A 195 -18.60 -5.43 -20.53
C LYS A 195 -18.01 -5.97 -19.23
N ALA A 196 -17.78 -7.29 -19.14
CA ALA A 196 -17.16 -7.91 -17.97
C ALA A 196 -15.73 -7.37 -17.72
N MET A 197 -14.95 -7.20 -18.78
CA MET A 197 -13.61 -6.63 -18.72
C MET A 197 -13.61 -5.17 -18.25
N SER A 198 -14.54 -4.35 -18.75
CA SER A 198 -14.70 -2.97 -18.30
C SER A 198 -15.05 -2.89 -16.81
N GLN A 199 -15.94 -3.76 -16.34
CA GLN A 199 -16.28 -3.85 -14.91
C GLN A 199 -15.09 -4.29 -14.06
N LEU A 200 -14.33 -5.30 -14.49
CA LEU A 200 -13.14 -5.77 -13.79
C LEU A 200 -12.09 -4.66 -13.70
N LYS A 201 -11.82 -3.98 -14.81
CA LYS A 201 -10.90 -2.83 -14.86
C LYS A 201 -11.33 -1.72 -13.89
N SER A 202 -12.62 -1.39 -13.85
CA SER A 202 -13.16 -0.39 -12.93
C SER A 202 -12.94 -0.78 -11.47
N ARG A 203 -13.21 -2.04 -11.11
CA ARG A 203 -12.98 -2.57 -9.75
C ARG A 203 -11.50 -2.54 -9.38
N LEU A 204 -10.61 -2.88 -10.30
CA LEU A 204 -9.17 -2.82 -10.09
C LEU A 204 -8.71 -1.39 -9.78
N VAL A 205 -9.14 -0.43 -10.59
CA VAL A 205 -8.79 0.99 -10.40
C VAL A 205 -9.35 1.50 -9.07
N GLN A 206 -10.58 1.14 -8.71
CA GLN A 206 -11.18 1.53 -7.44
C GLN A 206 -10.43 0.94 -6.25
N SER A 207 -10.07 -0.35 -6.32
CA SER A 207 -9.30 -1.02 -5.29
C SER A 207 -7.90 -0.43 -5.13
N GLN A 208 -7.19 -0.18 -6.24
CA GLN A 208 -5.89 0.48 -6.21
C GLN A 208 -5.99 1.87 -5.58
N LYS A 209 -7.01 2.64 -5.94
CA LYS A 209 -7.23 3.97 -5.36
C LYS A 209 -7.46 3.90 -3.86
N GLN A 210 -8.25 2.93 -3.38
CA GLN A 210 -8.48 2.71 -1.95
C GLN A 210 -7.19 2.25 -1.24
N ALA A 211 -6.40 1.38 -1.87
CA ALA A 211 -5.16 0.87 -1.30
C ALA A 211 -4.05 1.93 -1.22
N LEU A 212 -4.12 2.98 -2.04
CA LEU A 212 -3.09 4.03 -2.14
C LEU A 212 -3.56 5.40 -1.62
N SER A 213 -4.77 5.51 -1.08
CA SER A 213 -5.30 6.77 -0.54
C SER A 213 -5.63 6.65 0.93
N ASP A 214 -5.40 7.72 1.69
CA ASP A 214 -5.88 7.88 3.05
C ASP A 214 -7.38 8.18 3.06
N ALA A 215 -8.14 7.42 3.85
CA ALA A 215 -9.61 7.51 3.87
C ALA A 215 -10.14 8.82 4.46
N LEU A 216 -9.37 9.48 5.33
CA LEU A 216 -9.83 10.70 6.02
C LEU A 216 -9.62 11.95 5.16
N THR A 217 -8.44 12.08 4.57
CA THR A 217 -7.99 13.28 3.83
C THR A 217 -8.14 13.15 2.33
N GLY A 218 -8.21 11.91 1.80
CA GLY A 218 -8.16 11.63 0.37
C GLY A 218 -6.80 11.92 -0.28
N LEU A 219 -5.76 12.20 0.51
CA LEU A 219 -4.38 12.27 0.03
C LEU A 219 -3.86 10.86 -0.24
N PRO A 220 -2.80 10.71 -1.08
CA PRO A 220 -1.96 9.52 -1.07
C PRO A 220 -1.61 9.09 0.36
N ASN A 221 -1.61 7.79 0.63
CA ASN A 221 -1.16 7.24 1.92
C ASN A 221 0.36 6.98 1.90
N ARG A 222 0.90 6.53 3.04
CA ARG A 222 2.32 6.16 3.16
C ARG A 222 2.81 5.22 2.06
N ARG A 223 2.06 4.15 1.76
CA ARG A 223 2.43 3.20 0.70
C ARG A 223 2.55 3.88 -0.67
N ALA A 224 1.64 4.79 -1.00
CA ALA A 224 1.70 5.54 -2.24
C ALA A 224 2.89 6.50 -2.30
N PHE A 225 3.24 7.11 -1.16
CA PHE A 225 4.42 7.95 -1.03
C PHE A 225 5.72 7.16 -1.23
N ASP A 226 5.85 6.00 -0.57
CA ASP A 226 7.05 5.17 -0.65
C ASP A 226 7.32 4.73 -2.10
N LEU A 227 6.28 4.25 -2.80
CA LEU A 227 6.38 3.87 -4.22
C LEU A 227 6.83 5.05 -5.10
N GLN A 228 6.31 6.24 -4.83
CA GLN A 228 6.64 7.42 -5.61
C GLN A 228 8.05 7.96 -5.30
N LEU A 229 8.48 7.85 -4.04
CA LEU A 229 9.82 8.22 -3.63
C LEU A 229 10.87 7.36 -4.33
N ASP A 230 10.66 6.04 -4.38
CA ASP A 230 11.57 5.10 -5.04
C ASP A 230 11.74 5.47 -6.53
N GLU A 231 10.63 5.68 -7.25
CA GLU A 231 10.65 6.12 -8.65
C GLU A 231 11.37 7.48 -8.83
N ALA A 232 11.08 8.45 -7.96
CA ALA A 232 11.68 9.77 -8.06
C ALA A 232 13.19 9.77 -7.78
N ILE A 233 13.68 8.89 -6.90
CA ILE A 233 15.12 8.74 -6.63
C ILE A 233 15.84 8.19 -7.85
N GLU A 234 15.29 7.18 -8.51
CA GLU A 234 15.85 6.63 -9.76
C GLU A 234 15.98 7.73 -10.81
N VAL A 235 14.89 8.48 -11.05
CA VAL A 235 14.88 9.59 -12.01
C VAL A 235 15.85 10.71 -11.60
N ALA A 236 15.95 11.04 -10.31
CA ALA A 236 16.86 12.08 -9.83
C ALA A 236 18.33 11.69 -10.02
N HIS A 237 18.66 10.42 -9.78
CA HIS A 237 20.01 9.90 -10.03
C HIS A 237 20.38 9.92 -11.51
N GLU A 238 19.45 9.54 -12.40
CA GLU A 238 19.66 9.58 -13.85
C GLU A 238 19.80 11.01 -14.39
N THR A 239 18.89 11.89 -13.99
CA THR A 239 18.81 13.26 -14.51
C THR A 239 19.74 14.25 -13.80
N LYS A 240 20.31 13.85 -12.66
CA LYS A 240 21.12 14.69 -11.76
C LYS A 240 20.41 15.97 -11.31
N LYS A 241 19.08 15.92 -11.21
CA LYS A 241 18.26 17.04 -10.72
C LYS A 241 18.02 16.89 -9.22
N PRO A 242 17.88 18.01 -8.48
CA PRO A 242 17.68 17.93 -7.04
C PRO A 242 16.31 17.32 -6.72
N LEU A 243 16.28 16.44 -5.73
CA LEU A 243 15.07 15.86 -5.17
C LEU A 243 15.06 16.20 -3.68
N SER A 244 13.94 16.68 -3.14
CA SER A 244 13.81 16.93 -1.71
C SER A 244 12.58 16.25 -1.13
N VAL A 245 12.66 15.88 0.15
CA VAL A 245 11.53 15.37 0.92
C VAL A 245 11.33 16.23 2.15
N ALA A 246 10.11 16.27 2.66
CA ALA A 246 9.82 16.85 3.95
C ALA A 246 8.88 15.98 4.75
N PHE A 247 9.14 15.85 6.04
CA PHE A 247 8.14 15.43 7.01
C PHE A 247 7.54 16.66 7.69
N CYS A 248 6.23 16.62 7.89
CA CYS A 248 5.43 17.67 8.50
C CYS A 248 4.52 17.05 9.55
N ASP A 249 4.48 17.65 10.73
CA ASP A 249 3.67 17.19 11.86
C ASP A 249 2.86 18.34 12.45
N ILE A 250 1.65 18.03 12.91
CA ILE A 250 0.76 19.01 13.53
C ILE A 250 1.16 19.22 14.99
N ASP A 251 1.58 20.43 15.31
CA ASP A 251 2.06 20.77 16.64
C ASP A 251 0.95 20.62 17.70
N PHE A 252 1.26 19.88 18.76
CA PHE A 252 0.36 19.64 19.90
C PHE A 252 -0.99 18.99 19.54
N PHE A 253 -1.05 18.19 18.47
CA PHE A 253 -2.30 17.58 18.01
C PHE A 253 -3.02 16.73 19.08
N LYS A 254 -2.27 15.99 19.90
CA LYS A 254 -2.84 15.27 21.05
C LYS A 254 -3.65 16.19 21.98
N LYS A 255 -3.17 17.40 22.27
CA LYS A 255 -3.88 18.39 23.09
C LYS A 255 -5.19 18.83 22.44
N VAL A 256 -5.22 18.94 21.11
CA VAL A 256 -6.46 19.26 20.36
C VAL A 256 -7.48 18.14 20.55
N ASN A 257 -7.07 16.87 20.41
CA ASN A 257 -7.95 15.72 20.65
C ASN A 257 -8.44 15.66 22.10
N ASP A 258 -7.54 15.84 23.06
CA ASP A 258 -7.86 15.76 24.49
C ASP A 258 -8.83 16.90 24.91
N THR A 259 -8.70 18.08 24.30
CA THR A 259 -9.52 19.26 24.66
C THR A 259 -10.85 19.30 23.91
N HIS A 260 -10.88 18.87 22.65
CA HIS A 260 -12.01 19.10 21.75
C HIS A 260 -12.61 17.81 21.16
N GLY A 261 -12.01 16.65 21.42
CA GLY A 261 -12.43 15.34 20.93
C GLY A 261 -11.94 15.03 19.51
N HIS A 262 -11.91 13.73 19.18
CA HIS A 262 -11.41 13.21 17.91
C HIS A 262 -12.12 13.77 16.67
N ALA A 263 -13.42 14.05 16.75
CA ALA A 263 -14.15 14.64 15.62
C ALA A 263 -13.63 16.03 15.24
N VAL A 264 -13.12 16.81 16.22
CA VAL A 264 -12.45 18.09 15.96
C VAL A 264 -11.05 17.85 15.41
N GLY A 265 -10.31 16.90 15.97
CA GLY A 265 -9.00 16.48 15.44
C GLY A 265 -9.05 16.09 13.96
N ASP A 266 -10.04 15.29 13.57
CA ASP A 266 -10.26 14.89 12.17
C ASP A 266 -10.47 16.10 11.24
N ARG A 267 -11.17 17.14 11.72
CA ARG A 267 -11.33 18.39 10.96
C ARG A 267 -10.02 19.16 10.83
N VAL A 268 -9.21 19.17 11.88
CA VAL A 268 -7.87 19.78 11.86
C VAL A 268 -6.97 19.04 10.86
N ILE A 269 -6.96 17.70 10.89
CA ILE A 269 -6.25 16.86 9.92
C ILE A 269 -6.68 17.21 8.48
N LYS A 270 -7.99 17.19 8.20
CA LYS A 270 -8.51 17.55 6.86
C LYS A 270 -8.13 18.98 6.46
N HIS A 271 -8.13 19.92 7.39
CA HIS A 271 -7.75 21.30 7.11
C HIS A 271 -6.27 21.43 6.73
N VAL A 272 -5.37 20.83 7.51
CA VAL A 272 -3.93 20.84 7.26
C VAL A 272 -3.63 20.17 5.93
N ALA A 273 -4.21 19.00 5.67
CA ALA A 273 -4.09 18.29 4.39
C ALA A 273 -4.47 19.19 3.20
N GLN A 274 -5.59 19.92 3.30
CA GLN A 274 -6.04 20.81 2.24
C GLN A 274 -5.11 22.01 2.03
N VAL A 275 -4.55 22.58 3.10
CA VAL A 275 -3.60 23.69 3.00
C VAL A 275 -2.30 23.23 2.36
N LEU A 276 -1.73 22.11 2.82
CA LEU A 276 -0.52 21.52 2.24
C LEU A 276 -0.71 21.23 0.75
N LYS A 277 -1.81 20.58 0.37
CA LYS A 277 -2.15 20.27 -1.03
C LYS A 277 -2.26 21.53 -1.89
N ASN A 278 -2.92 22.58 -1.39
CA ASN A 278 -3.10 23.83 -2.13
C ASN A 278 -1.78 24.62 -2.29
N CYS A 279 -0.90 24.56 -1.29
CA CYS A 279 0.42 25.19 -1.36
C CYS A 279 1.38 24.43 -2.27
N ALA A 280 1.36 23.10 -2.20
CA ALA A 280 2.11 22.21 -3.07
C ALA A 280 1.73 22.41 -4.55
N GLY A 281 0.43 22.41 -4.86
CA GLY A 281 -0.04 22.47 -6.24
C GLY A 281 0.55 21.35 -7.08
N ALA A 282 1.09 21.68 -8.26
CA ALA A 282 1.79 20.72 -9.13
C ALA A 282 3.30 20.59 -8.82
N LYS A 283 3.81 21.30 -7.80
CA LYS A 283 5.25 21.37 -7.49
C LYS A 283 5.71 20.28 -6.51
N ALA A 284 4.77 19.64 -5.82
CA ALA A 284 5.09 18.63 -4.83
C ALA A 284 3.96 17.60 -4.70
N HIS A 285 4.33 16.38 -4.38
CA HIS A 285 3.40 15.33 -3.98
C HIS A 285 3.23 15.40 -2.46
N VAL A 286 1.99 15.30 -2.00
CA VAL A 286 1.64 15.38 -0.57
C VAL A 286 0.92 14.10 -0.19
N ALA A 287 1.42 13.41 0.82
CA ALA A 287 0.84 12.19 1.34
C ALA A 287 0.60 12.31 2.85
N ARG A 288 -0.40 11.59 3.36
CA ARG A 288 -0.55 11.37 4.79
C ARG A 288 0.27 10.14 5.18
N HIS A 289 1.33 10.37 5.93
CA HIS A 289 2.31 9.35 6.29
C HIS A 289 1.95 8.62 7.58
N GLY A 290 1.35 9.33 8.54
CA GLY A 290 0.95 8.82 9.85
C GLY A 290 -0.38 9.41 10.33
N GLY A 291 -0.64 9.33 11.64
CA GLY A 291 -1.87 9.84 12.26
C GLY A 291 -2.04 11.36 12.05
N GLU A 292 -1.06 12.15 12.45
CA GLU A 292 -1.01 13.61 12.26
C GLU A 292 0.16 14.07 11.37
N GLU A 293 0.81 13.12 10.71
CA GLU A 293 2.04 13.33 9.95
C GLU A 293 1.80 13.30 8.44
N TYR A 294 2.48 14.19 7.73
CA TYR A 294 2.46 14.30 6.28
C TYR A 294 3.88 14.19 5.73
N ALA A 295 3.99 13.53 4.58
CA ALA A 295 5.21 13.49 3.81
C ALA A 295 5.01 14.28 2.50
N LEU A 296 6.01 15.08 2.13
CA LEU A 296 6.02 15.81 0.87
C LEU A 296 7.25 15.43 0.06
N LEU A 297 7.05 15.26 -1.25
CA LEU A 297 8.10 14.96 -2.23
C LEU A 297 8.17 16.10 -3.26
N PHE A 298 9.35 16.68 -3.41
CA PHE A 298 9.62 17.82 -4.28
C PHE A 298 10.62 17.42 -5.35
N GLU A 299 10.12 17.13 -6.55
CA GLU A 299 10.94 16.83 -7.72
C GLU A 299 11.56 18.10 -8.30
N ASN A 300 12.81 18.01 -8.74
CA ASN A 300 13.55 19.12 -9.35
C ASN A 300 13.70 20.35 -8.42
N MET A 301 13.73 20.13 -7.11
CA MET A 301 13.73 21.17 -6.10
C MET A 301 14.71 20.83 -4.96
N ASN A 302 15.49 21.83 -4.53
CA ASN A 302 16.36 21.73 -3.36
C ASN A 302 15.62 22.12 -2.08
N ALA A 303 16.23 21.88 -0.91
CA ALA A 303 15.62 22.11 0.39
C ALA A 303 15.20 23.57 0.61
N SER A 304 15.98 24.55 0.12
CA SER A 304 15.65 25.96 0.27
C SER A 304 14.32 26.31 -0.41
N LEU A 305 14.13 25.88 -1.66
CA LEU A 305 12.90 26.12 -2.39
C LEU A 305 11.71 25.36 -1.79
N ALA A 306 11.94 24.14 -1.30
CA ALA A 306 10.93 23.37 -0.57
C ALA A 306 10.51 24.09 0.72
N CYS A 307 11.45 24.68 1.45
CA CYS A 307 11.18 25.49 2.65
C CYS A 307 10.32 26.71 2.35
N ASP A 308 10.51 27.42 1.24
CA ASP A 308 9.68 28.58 0.87
C ASP A 308 8.21 28.18 0.67
N LEU A 309 7.98 27.03 0.05
CA LEU A 309 6.64 26.48 -0.15
C LEU A 309 6.00 26.08 1.17
N LEU A 310 6.75 25.38 2.03
CA LEU A 310 6.30 24.96 3.35
C LEU A 310 6.04 26.16 4.28
N ASN A 311 6.86 27.21 4.21
CA ASN A 311 6.62 28.46 4.96
C ASN A 311 5.33 29.14 4.51
N SER A 312 5.01 29.07 3.21
CA SER A 312 3.74 29.56 2.69
C SER A 312 2.54 28.76 3.23
N ALA A 313 2.68 27.44 3.42
CA ALA A 313 1.65 26.62 4.06
C ALA A 313 1.50 26.95 5.55
N ARG A 314 2.62 27.08 6.27
CA ARG A 314 2.67 27.45 7.68
C ARG A 314 1.97 28.79 7.94
N ALA A 315 2.30 29.82 7.16
CA ALA A 315 1.67 31.14 7.28
C ALA A 315 0.16 31.13 7.02
N ARG A 316 -0.33 30.26 6.11
CA ARG A 316 -1.76 30.12 5.85
C ARG A 316 -2.53 29.40 6.96
N LEU A 317 -1.88 28.45 7.64
CA LEU A 317 -2.43 27.80 8.82
C LEU A 317 -2.51 28.79 9.98
N ASP A 318 -1.45 29.56 10.20
CA ASP A 318 -1.36 30.58 11.25
C ASP A 318 -2.41 31.69 11.09
N ALA A 319 -2.69 32.11 9.84
CA ALA A 319 -3.66 33.16 9.54
C ALA A 319 -5.14 32.75 9.76
N LYS A 320 -5.46 31.46 9.92
CA LYS A 320 -6.84 30.98 10.06
C LYS A 320 -7.09 30.43 11.47
N ARG A 321 -7.92 31.14 12.23
CA ARG A 321 -8.49 30.57 13.47
C ARG A 321 -9.61 29.59 13.12
N LEU A 322 -9.40 28.33 13.48
CA LEU A 322 -10.42 27.30 13.30
C LEU A 322 -11.46 27.43 14.41
N VAL A 323 -12.74 27.40 14.02
CA VAL A 323 -13.88 27.40 14.93
C VAL A 323 -14.64 26.09 14.72
N ALA A 324 -14.91 25.38 15.82
CA ALA A 324 -15.76 24.20 15.77
C ALA A 324 -17.20 24.66 15.50
N LYS A 325 -17.73 24.37 14.31
CA LYS A 325 -19.06 24.84 13.88
C LYS A 325 -20.19 24.42 14.82
N ASP A 326 -20.02 23.29 15.49
CA ASP A 326 -21.06 22.63 16.29
C ASP A 326 -21.14 23.22 17.71
N THR A 327 -20.04 23.75 18.23
CA THR A 327 -19.94 24.30 19.61
C THR A 327 -19.63 25.79 19.63
N ASN A 328 -19.31 26.38 18.48
CA ASN A 328 -18.80 27.75 18.31
C ASN A 328 -17.55 28.07 19.17
N VAL A 329 -16.84 27.02 19.62
CA VAL A 329 -15.61 27.14 20.41
C VAL A 329 -14.43 27.30 19.46
N SER A 330 -13.57 28.27 19.75
CA SER A 330 -12.31 28.45 19.03
C SER A 330 -11.36 27.31 19.38
N ILE A 331 -10.83 26.65 18.34
CA ILE A 331 -9.86 25.54 18.47
C ILE A 331 -8.44 26.08 18.74
N GLY A 332 -8.25 27.40 18.66
CA GLY A 332 -6.95 28.05 18.83
C GLY A 332 -6.13 28.07 17.53
N GLU A 333 -4.81 28.21 17.67
CA GLU A 333 -3.86 28.20 16.56
C GLU A 333 -3.43 26.77 16.27
N VAL A 334 -3.55 26.39 15.00
CA VAL A 334 -3.00 25.13 14.49
C VAL A 334 -1.71 25.48 13.75
N THR A 335 -0.60 24.95 14.23
CA THR A 335 0.72 25.16 13.65
C THR A 335 1.33 23.82 13.24
N ILE A 336 2.33 23.88 12.37
CA ILE A 336 3.04 22.71 11.88
C ILE A 336 4.54 22.92 12.05
N SER A 337 5.23 21.83 12.36
CA SER A 337 6.69 21.75 12.31
C SER A 337 7.09 20.86 11.14
N CYS A 338 8.17 21.22 10.44
CA CYS A 338 8.66 20.45 9.30
C CYS A 338 10.17 20.20 9.37
N GLY A 339 10.59 19.04 8.91
CA GLY A 339 11.98 18.71 8.61
C GLY A 339 12.16 18.42 7.13
N VAL A 340 13.17 19.02 6.49
CA VAL A 340 13.39 18.92 5.04
C VAL A 340 14.78 18.37 4.75
N ALA A 341 14.90 17.44 3.79
CA ALA A 341 16.17 16.93 3.32
C ALA A 341 16.22 16.89 1.79
N THR A 342 17.37 17.25 1.20
CA THR A 342 17.65 17.06 -0.24
C THR A 342 18.48 15.79 -0.43
N LEU A 343 18.17 15.01 -1.46
CA LEU A 343 18.85 13.77 -1.82
C LEU A 343 20.33 14.03 -2.06
N GLN A 344 21.18 13.27 -1.38
CA GLN A 344 22.63 13.30 -1.58
C GLN A 344 23.06 12.23 -2.60
N ILE A 345 24.26 12.40 -3.17
CA ILE A 345 24.77 11.49 -4.20
C ILE A 345 24.94 10.08 -3.62
N GLY A 346 24.28 9.08 -4.23
CA GLY A 346 24.37 7.69 -3.81
C GLY A 346 23.57 7.38 -2.53
N GLU A 347 22.75 8.32 -2.07
CA GLU A 347 21.92 8.14 -0.89
C GLU A 347 20.66 7.32 -1.22
N THR A 348 20.24 6.50 -0.26
CA THR A 348 18.98 5.73 -0.34
C THR A 348 17.80 6.54 0.18
N GLY A 349 16.58 6.22 -0.27
CA GLY A 349 15.37 6.87 0.23
C GLY A 349 15.21 6.79 1.75
N ALA A 350 15.55 5.63 2.35
CA ALA A 350 15.50 5.46 3.80
C ALA A 350 16.45 6.42 4.56
N SER A 351 17.68 6.61 4.07
CA SER A 351 18.64 7.56 4.64
C SER A 351 18.14 9.00 4.52
N MET A 352 17.60 9.36 3.36
CA MET A 352 17.07 10.68 3.09
C MET A 352 15.87 11.01 3.99
N LEU A 353 14.95 10.06 4.17
CA LEU A 353 13.82 10.19 5.09
C LEU A 353 14.27 10.30 6.54
N SER A 354 15.27 9.52 6.96
CA SER A 354 15.83 9.61 8.31
C SER A 354 16.42 11.00 8.62
N ARG A 355 17.12 11.62 7.65
CA ARG A 355 17.60 13.01 7.79
C ARG A 355 16.46 14.01 7.91
N ALA A 356 15.41 13.86 7.10
CA ALA A 356 14.24 14.73 7.19
C ALA A 356 13.51 14.59 8.54
N ASP A 357 13.41 13.38 9.08
CA ASP A 357 12.84 13.11 10.39
C ASP A 357 13.67 13.74 11.53
N GLN A 358 15.00 13.62 11.45
CA GLN A 358 15.89 14.27 12.41
C GLN A 358 15.73 15.81 12.40
N ALA A 359 15.59 16.41 11.21
CA ALA A 359 15.30 17.83 11.10
C ALA A 359 13.92 18.19 11.67
N LEU A 360 12.90 17.33 11.50
CA LEU A 360 11.58 17.55 12.10
C LEU A 360 11.67 17.51 13.64
N TYR A 361 12.42 16.56 14.17
CA TYR A 361 12.70 16.47 15.61
C TYR A 361 13.36 17.76 16.13
N GLU A 362 14.35 18.30 15.41
CA GLU A 362 14.97 19.58 15.74
C GLU A 362 13.97 20.74 15.69
N ALA A 363 13.08 20.79 14.69
CA ALA A 363 12.03 21.79 14.60
C ALA A 363 11.09 21.75 15.82
N LYS A 364 10.69 20.56 16.25
CA LYS A 364 9.84 20.38 17.44
C LYS A 364 10.56 20.79 18.73
N ASN A 365 11.86 20.53 18.85
CA ASN A 365 12.63 20.84 20.06
C ASN A 365 13.08 22.29 20.16
N THR A 366 13.29 22.98 19.04
CA THR A 366 13.74 24.37 19.03
C THR A 366 12.60 25.38 19.14
N GLY A 367 11.36 24.91 19.35
CA GLY A 367 10.21 25.75 19.67
C GLY A 367 8.99 25.58 18.77
N ARG A 368 8.96 24.56 17.91
CA ARG A 368 7.84 24.25 17.01
C ARG A 368 7.51 25.38 16.02
N ASN A 369 6.44 25.23 15.25
CA ASN A 369 5.95 26.19 14.26
C ASN A 369 7.07 26.71 13.33
N ARG A 370 7.91 25.80 12.84
CA ARG A 370 9.11 26.13 12.07
C ARG A 370 9.54 24.99 11.15
N ILE A 371 10.51 25.31 10.30
CA ILE A 371 11.08 24.37 9.36
C ILE A 371 12.59 24.29 9.63
N CYS A 372 13.10 23.08 9.78
CA CYS A 372 14.53 22.82 9.84
C CYS A 372 14.97 22.05 8.58
N ILE A 373 16.17 22.34 8.10
CA ILE A 373 16.77 21.68 6.94
C ILE A 373 17.86 20.75 7.46
N ALA A 374 17.82 19.50 7.05
CA ALA A 374 18.88 18.54 7.31
C ALA A 374 20.14 18.89 6.51
N PRO A 375 21.34 18.67 7.08
CA PRO A 375 22.60 18.96 6.41
C PRO A 375 22.84 18.12 5.15
#